data_AF-A0A923CU48-F1
#
_entry.id   AF-A0A923CU48-F1
#
_cell.length_a   1.000
_cell.length_b   1.000
_cell.length_c   1.000
_cell.angle_alpha   90.00
_cell.angle_beta   90.00
_cell.angle_gamma   90.00
#
_symmetry.space_group_name_H-M   'P 1'
#
loop_
_entity.id
_entity.type
_entity.pdbx_description
1 polymer ?
#
loop_
_entity_poly.entity_id
_entity_poly.type
_entity_poly.pdbx_seq_one_letter_code
_entity_poly.pdbx_strand_id
1 'polypeptide(L)' 'MKHLPAEAIFVENLEKRFGAFQAVSKISFSVAKGEIFGFLGPNGSGKSTTIRMLC' A
#
# COMPACT_ATOMS: atom_id res chain seq x y z
N MET A 1 26.93 -11.22 -6.61
CA MET A 1 25.95 -10.17 -6.24
C MET A 1 24.61 -10.57 -6.84
N LYS A 2 23.59 -10.79 -6.01
CA LYS A 2 22.22 -11.06 -6.53
C LYS A 2 21.60 -9.71 -6.85
N HIS A 3 21.20 -9.50 -8.10
CA HIS A 3 20.42 -8.33 -8.48
C HIS A 3 19.04 -8.48 -7.82
N LEU A 4 18.78 -7.69 -6.78
CA LEU A 4 17.44 -7.61 -6.20
C LEU A 4 16.54 -6.98 -7.27
N PRO A 5 15.34 -7.52 -7.53
CA PRO A 5 14.45 -6.94 -8.52
C PRO A 5 14.17 -5.48 -8.14
N ALA A 6 14.27 -4.57 -9.11
CA ALA A 6 13.92 -3.17 -8.88
C ALA A 6 12.47 -3.09 -8.40
N GLU A 7 12.26 -2.39 -7.27
CA GLU A 7 10.92 -2.15 -6.74
C GLU A 7 10.16 -1.23 -7.70
N ALA A 8 8.96 -1.66 -8.12
CA ALA A 8 8.08 -0.86 -8.94
C ALA A 8 7.22 0.10 -8.09
N ILE A 9 6.92 -0.32 -6.86
CA ILE A 9 6.19 0.49 -5.86
C ILE A 9 6.95 0.38 -4.54
N PHE A 10 7.22 1.52 -3.91
CA PHE A 10 7.75 1.59 -2.55
C PHE A 10 6.85 2.52 -1.73
N VAL A 11 6.33 2.00 -0.61
CA VAL A 11 5.42 2.71 0.28
C VAL A 11 5.97 2.65 1.69
N GLU A 12 6.11 3.82 2.31
CA GLU A 12 6.61 3.95 3.67
C GLU A 12 5.65 4.79 4.51
N ASN A 13 5.21 4.23 5.64
CA ASN A 13 4.40 4.89 6.66
C ASN A 13 3.15 5.61 6.11
N LEU A 14 2.52 5.05 5.07
CA LEU A 14 1.38 5.64 4.40
C LEU A 14 0.18 5.70 5.35
N GLU A 15 -0.37 6.90 5.52
CA GLU A 15 -1.51 7.17 6.39
C GLU A 15 -2.57 7.99 5.66
N LYS A 16 -3.84 7.69 5.92
CA LYS A 16 -4.96 8.52 5.46
C LYS A 16 -5.98 8.69 6.55
N ARG A 17 -6.35 9.95 6.78
CA ARG A 17 -7.47 10.35 7.61
C ARG A 17 -8.54 11.06 6.79
N PHE A 18 -9.79 10.82 7.16
CA PHE A 18 -10.95 11.59 6.73
C PHE A 18 -11.55 12.23 7.99
N GLY A 19 -11.17 13.47 8.28
CA GLY A 19 -11.44 14.09 9.58
C GLY A 19 -10.80 13.26 10.71
N ALA A 20 -11.61 12.89 11.71
CA ALA A 20 -11.14 12.06 12.83
C ALA A 20 -10.96 10.58 12.48
N PHE A 21 -11.53 10.09 11.38
CA PHE A 21 -11.47 8.68 11.00
C PHE A 21 -10.16 8.33 10.29
N GLN A 22 -9.38 7.41 10.86
CA GLN A 22 -8.15 6.89 10.25
C GLN A 22 -8.47 5.70 9.34
N ALA A 23 -8.52 5.93 8.03
CA ALA A 23 -8.83 4.91 7.03
C ALA A 23 -7.63 4.03 6.66
N VAL A 24 -6.41 4.56 6.77
CA VAL A 24 -5.16 3.83 6.56
C VAL A 24 -4.19 4.26 7.67
N SER A 25 -3.53 3.32 8.34
CA SER A 25 -2.68 3.57 9.50
C SER A 25 -1.25 3.10 9.25
N LYS A 26 -0.37 4.03 8.86
CA LYS A 26 1.08 3.87 8.72
C LYS A 26 1.52 2.54 8.09
N ILE A 27 0.94 2.19 6.95
CA ILE A 27 1.32 0.95 6.26
C ILE A 27 2.62 1.16 5.47
N SER A 28 3.47 0.14 5.46
CA SER A 28 4.72 0.12 4.68
C SER A 28 4.82 -1.20 3.93
N PHE A 29 5.11 -1.15 2.64
CA PHE A 29 5.32 -2.31 1.78
C PHE A 29 6.04 -1.90 0.50
N SER A 30 6.64 -2.87 -0.19
CA SER A 30 7.11 -2.70 -1.54
C SER A 30 6.56 -3.78 -2.45
N VAL A 31 6.50 -3.47 -3.75
CA VAL A 31 6.08 -4.39 -4.80
C VAL A 31 7.17 -4.44 -5.85
N ALA A 32 7.70 -5.63 -6.11
CA ALA A 32 8.74 -5.84 -7.10
C ALA A 32 8.18 -5.67 -8.53
N LYS A 33 9.05 -5.27 -9.47
CA LYS A 33 8.66 -5.22 -10.89
C LYS A 33 8.18 -6.60 -11.37
N GLY A 34 6.95 -6.65 -11.86
CA GLY A 34 6.32 -7.88 -12.38
C GLY A 34 5.60 -8.73 -11.32
N GLU A 35 5.60 -8.31 -10.05
CA GLU A 35 4.85 -8.97 -8.98
C GLU A 35 3.34 -8.67 -9.08
N ILE A 36 2.51 -9.69 -8.86
CA ILE A 36 1.06 -9.51 -8.69
C ILE A 36 0.80 -9.31 -7.19
N PHE A 37 0.40 -8.09 -6.84
CA PHE A 37 0.12 -7.71 -5.46
C PHE A 37 -1.38 -7.39 -5.28
N GLY A 38 -1.95 -7.80 -4.15
CA GLY A 38 -3.36 -7.55 -3.83
C GLY A 38 -3.61 -7.35 -2.34
N PHE A 39 -4.54 -6.45 -2.02
CA PHE A 39 -5.00 -6.25 -0.64
C PHE A 39 -6.22 -7.14 -0.35
N LEU A 40 -6.18 -7.87 0.76
CA LEU A 40 -7.30 -8.68 1.26
C LEU A 40 -7.74 -8.18 2.65
N GLY A 41 -9.05 -8.17 2.90
CA GLY A 41 -9.61 -7.76 4.18
C GLY A 41 -11.11 -7.43 4.09
N PRO A 42 -11.80 -7.25 5.23
CA PRO A 42 -13.23 -6.94 5.28
C PRO A 42 -13.56 -5.55 4.71
N ASN A 43 -14.85 -5.26 4.49
CA ASN A 43 -15.28 -3.92 4.08
C ASN A 43 -14.86 -2.86 5.11
N GLY A 44 -14.43 -1.69 4.62
CA GLY A 44 -13.94 -0.61 5.48
C GLY A 44 -12.48 -0.75 5.94
N SER A 45 -11.77 -1.84 5.61
CA SER A 45 -10.37 -2.05 6.03
C SER A 45 -9.31 -1.17 5.33
N GLY A 46 -9.72 -0.18 4.54
CA GLY A 46 -8.80 0.74 3.85
C GLY A 46 -8.28 0.30 2.48
N LYS A 47 -8.65 -0.88 1.94
CA LYS A 47 -8.14 -1.40 0.64
C LYS A 47 -8.25 -0.40 -0.52
N SER A 48 -9.48 0.00 -0.86
CA SER A 48 -9.71 0.93 -1.97
C SER A 48 -9.15 2.32 -1.67
N THR A 49 -9.08 2.71 -0.39
CA THR A 49 -8.42 3.95 0.03
C THR A 49 -6.93 3.89 -0.27
N THR A 50 -6.23 2.81 0.10
CA THR A 50 -4.81 2.61 -0.20
C THR A 50 -4.56 2.60 -1.70
N ILE A 51 -5.34 1.86 -2.49
CA ILE A 51 -5.17 1.83 -3.96
C ILE A 51 -5.29 3.23 -4.56
N ARG A 52 -6.28 4.03 -4.12
CA ARG A 52 -6.47 5.43 -4.57
C ARG A 52 -5.40 6.40 -4.09
N MET A 53 -4.55 6.02 -3.15
CA MET A 53 -3.42 6.85 -2.75
C MET A 53 -2.19 6.61 -3.61
N LEU A 54 -2.13 5.49 -4.33
CA LEU A 54 -1.02 5.13 -5.21
C LEU A 54 -1.17 5.67 -6.65
N CYS A 55 -2.37 6.10 -7.04
CA CYS A 55 -2.72 6.66 -8.35
C CYS A 55 -3.40 8.02 -8.20
#